data_AF-A0A7J5X9U3-F1
#
_entry.id   AF-A0A7J5X9U3-F1
#
_cell.length_a   1.000
_cell.length_b   1.000
_cell.length_c   1.000
_cell.angle_alpha   90.00
_cell.angle_beta   90.00
_cell.angle_gamma   90.00
#
_symmetry.space_group_name_H-M   'P 1'
#
loop_
_entity.id
_entity.type
_entity.pdbx_description
1 polymer ?
#
loop_
_entity_poly.entity_id
_entity_poly.type
_entity_poly.pdbx_seq_one_letter_code
_entity_poly.pdbx_strand_id
1 'polypeptide(L)'
;MDGLYEEYGMVEAILSSSEMEGCHSEERYLKLFSKAEVPLVNLRKVSAYIFSIPCSNAHTERVFSMMTSAWRNERNRLDVDSVKAELHICVNFTFECTDMYQRLLTNKNSWKQPGKGKNFLILDLETESWIAPKPQAVFTKQRWDKDKPLMAYNKYYYTQYCPEYLKKYVNLGRSSLMRTEIPSVSLLQKSPSSPVSCHATGFYPDRAIMFWTEDGEELHDNVDHGEILPNHDGSFQMSVDLNVSSFPAEHWDKYRCVFQLSGVKEDQVIRLDSAVIRTNRGKTASQRLNGY
;
A
#
# COMPACT_ATOMS: atom_id res chain seq x y z
N MET A 1 -29.42 -5.17 6.31
CA MET A 1 -29.03 -6.20 7.29
C MET A 1 -29.10 -7.59 6.66
N ASP A 2 -30.06 -7.82 5.77
CA ASP A 2 -30.32 -9.12 5.16
C ASP A 2 -29.13 -9.70 4.37
N GLY A 3 -28.43 -8.89 3.56
CA GLY A 3 -27.28 -9.38 2.77
C GLY A 3 -26.10 -9.91 3.60
N LEU A 4 -25.87 -9.42 4.83
CA LEU A 4 -24.82 -9.96 5.70
C LEU A 4 -25.25 -11.32 6.29
N TYR A 5 -26.53 -11.47 6.61
CA TYR A 5 -27.09 -12.71 7.13
C TYR A 5 -27.10 -13.80 6.06
N GLU A 6 -27.45 -13.45 4.82
CA GLU A 6 -27.37 -14.35 3.67
C GLU A 6 -25.93 -14.80 3.41
N GLU A 7 -24.97 -13.88 3.39
CA GLU A 7 -23.55 -14.21 3.24
C GLU A 7 -23.02 -15.09 4.36
N TYR A 8 -23.46 -14.90 5.61
CA TYR A 8 -23.11 -15.77 6.73
C TYR A 8 -23.62 -17.20 6.50
N GLY A 9 -24.88 -17.35 6.09
CA GLY A 9 -25.47 -18.66 5.78
C GLY A 9 -24.71 -19.41 4.67
N MET A 10 -24.15 -18.69 3.69
CA MET A 10 -23.33 -19.29 2.62
C MET A 10 -22.00 -19.85 3.11
N VAL A 11 -21.50 -19.40 4.25
CA VAL A 11 -20.17 -19.79 4.76
C VAL A 11 -20.19 -20.49 6.11
N GLU A 12 -21.37 -20.68 6.70
CA GLU A 12 -21.55 -21.35 7.99
C GLU A 12 -20.95 -22.76 7.99
N ALA A 13 -21.10 -23.50 6.89
CA ALA A 13 -20.50 -24.82 6.70
C ALA A 13 -18.96 -24.77 6.67
N ILE A 14 -18.37 -23.71 6.10
CA ILE A 14 -16.92 -23.51 6.08
C ILE A 14 -16.42 -23.17 7.49
N LEU A 15 -17.12 -22.28 8.19
CA LEU A 15 -16.80 -21.86 9.56
C LEU A 15 -16.87 -23.02 10.57
N SER A 16 -17.75 -23.98 10.33
CA SER A 16 -17.98 -25.15 11.18
C SER A 16 -17.17 -26.38 10.76
N SER A 17 -16.31 -26.27 9.74
CA SER A 17 -15.50 -27.39 9.27
C SER A 17 -14.36 -27.72 10.24
N SER A 18 -13.97 -28.99 10.31
CA SER A 18 -12.84 -29.47 11.13
C SER A 18 -11.51 -28.82 10.73
N GLU A 19 -11.41 -28.24 9.53
CA GLU A 19 -10.24 -27.49 9.09
C GLU A 19 -10.06 -26.14 9.79
N MET A 20 -11.09 -25.65 10.48
CA MET A 20 -11.01 -24.44 11.31
C MET A 20 -10.50 -24.72 12.72
N GLU A 21 -10.41 -25.99 13.12
CA GLU A 21 -9.87 -26.38 14.42
C GLU A 21 -8.37 -26.07 14.51
N GLY A 22 -7.96 -25.47 15.63
CA GLY A 22 -6.56 -25.09 15.87
C GLY A 22 -6.06 -23.87 15.10
N CYS A 23 -6.88 -23.24 14.24
CA CYS A 23 -6.50 -22.00 13.57
C CYS A 23 -6.57 -20.79 14.52
N HIS A 24 -5.52 -19.97 14.50
CA HIS A 24 -5.54 -18.64 15.10
C HIS A 24 -6.60 -17.75 14.45
N SER A 25 -7.11 -16.76 15.20
CA SER A 25 -8.23 -15.91 14.80
C SER A 25 -8.04 -15.31 13.40
N GLU A 26 -6.84 -14.78 13.09
CA GLU A 26 -6.50 -14.21 11.78
C GLU A 26 -6.53 -15.24 10.64
N GLU A 27 -6.18 -16.51 10.90
CA GLU A 27 -6.16 -17.57 9.90
C GLU A 27 -7.55 -18.05 9.52
N ARG A 28 -8.50 -17.98 10.47
CA ARG A 28 -9.88 -18.37 10.24
C ARG A 28 -10.54 -17.50 9.18
N TYR A 29 -10.35 -16.17 9.24
CA TYR A 29 -10.88 -15.26 8.23
C TYR A 29 -10.22 -15.46 6.86
N LEU A 30 -8.91 -15.70 6.83
CA LEU A 30 -8.20 -15.96 5.57
C LEU A 30 -8.68 -17.26 4.91
N LYS A 31 -8.83 -18.34 5.68
CA LYS A 31 -9.40 -19.60 5.18
C LYS A 31 -10.83 -19.43 4.68
N LEU A 32 -11.65 -18.71 5.45
CA LEU A 32 -13.03 -18.39 5.07
C LEU A 32 -13.10 -17.74 3.69
N PHE A 33 -12.35 -16.65 3.48
CA PHE A 33 -12.38 -15.92 2.21
C PHE A 33 -11.71 -16.66 1.05
N SER A 34 -10.79 -17.59 1.33
CA SER A 34 -10.16 -18.42 0.29
C SER A 34 -11.06 -19.54 -0.24
N LYS A 35 -11.98 -20.03 0.59
CA LYS A 35 -12.89 -21.13 0.26
C LYS A 35 -14.28 -20.67 -0.18
N ALA A 36 -14.62 -19.42 0.06
CA ALA A 36 -15.89 -18.89 -0.36
C ALA A 36 -15.98 -18.87 -1.90
N GLU A 37 -16.89 -19.67 -2.45
CA GLU A 37 -17.16 -19.73 -3.89
C GLU A 37 -17.98 -18.51 -4.37
N VAL A 38 -18.46 -17.69 -3.43
CA VAL A 38 -19.33 -16.53 -3.67
C VAL A 38 -18.66 -15.23 -3.18
N PRO A 39 -18.94 -14.09 -3.84
CA PRO A 39 -18.43 -12.79 -3.39
C PRO A 39 -19.05 -12.36 -2.05
N LEU A 40 -18.29 -12.49 -0.97
CA LEU A 40 -18.70 -12.07 0.39
C LEU A 40 -18.51 -10.57 0.61
N VAL A 41 -19.26 -9.74 -0.10
CA VAL A 41 -19.04 -8.29 -0.14
C VAL A 41 -19.29 -7.64 1.23
N ASN A 42 -20.32 -8.05 1.96
CA ASN A 42 -20.66 -7.50 3.27
C ASN A 42 -19.75 -8.05 4.37
N LEU A 43 -19.48 -9.34 4.38
CA LEU A 43 -18.53 -9.99 5.29
C LEU A 43 -17.12 -9.43 5.08
N ARG A 44 -16.67 -9.16 3.85
CA ARG A 44 -15.40 -8.48 3.58
C ARG A 44 -15.37 -7.07 4.15
N LYS A 45 -16.45 -6.29 4.02
CA LYS A 45 -16.53 -4.95 4.62
C LYS A 45 -16.45 -5.00 6.14
N VAL A 46 -17.17 -5.94 6.77
CA VAL A 46 -17.14 -6.16 8.21
C VAL A 46 -15.76 -6.64 8.66
N SER A 47 -15.15 -7.61 7.98
CA SER A 47 -13.80 -8.06 8.27
C SER A 47 -12.76 -6.96 8.07
N ALA A 48 -12.84 -6.18 6.99
CA ALA A 48 -11.97 -5.04 6.76
C ALA A 48 -12.11 -3.99 7.89
N TYR A 49 -13.33 -3.76 8.37
CA TYR A 49 -13.56 -2.91 9.54
C TYR A 49 -12.98 -3.53 10.83
N ILE A 50 -13.22 -4.80 11.10
CA ILE A 50 -12.69 -5.53 12.27
C ILE A 50 -11.16 -5.62 12.26
N PHE A 51 -10.53 -5.69 11.09
CA PHE A 51 -9.08 -5.74 10.94
C PHE A 51 -8.43 -4.36 10.84
N SER A 52 -9.17 -3.32 10.43
CA SER A 52 -8.70 -1.92 10.50
C SER A 52 -8.83 -1.35 11.90
N ILE A 53 -9.75 -1.88 12.71
CA ILE A 53 -9.71 -1.73 14.16
C ILE A 53 -8.63 -2.70 14.66
N PRO A 54 -7.59 -2.25 15.39
CA PRO A 54 -6.70 -3.17 16.07
C PRO A 54 -7.56 -4.14 16.89
N CYS A 55 -7.55 -5.44 16.57
CA CYS A 55 -8.47 -6.46 17.12
C CYS A 55 -8.36 -6.64 18.65
N SER A 56 -7.48 -5.86 19.26
CA SER A 56 -7.39 -5.60 20.67
C SER A 56 -6.81 -4.20 20.79
N ASN A 57 -7.16 -3.51 21.88
CA ASN A 57 -6.30 -2.45 22.37
C ASN A 57 -4.88 -2.96 22.63
N ALA A 58 -4.54 -4.26 22.56
CA ALA A 58 -3.19 -4.77 22.79
C ALA A 58 -2.11 -4.11 21.92
N HIS A 59 -2.40 -3.57 20.73
CA HIS A 59 -1.40 -2.73 20.05
C HIS A 59 -1.19 -1.42 20.81
N THR A 60 -2.28 -0.73 21.15
CA THR A 60 -2.29 0.50 21.95
C THR A 60 -1.77 0.29 23.39
N GLU A 61 -2.16 -0.78 24.08
CA GLU A 61 -1.67 -1.22 25.38
C GLU A 61 -0.23 -1.70 25.30
N ARG A 62 0.20 -2.31 24.19
CA ARG A 62 1.62 -2.60 23.95
C ARG A 62 2.36 -1.29 23.79
N VAL A 63 1.89 -0.34 22.99
CA VAL A 63 2.48 1.01 22.90
C VAL A 63 2.54 1.66 24.29
N PHE A 64 1.46 1.64 25.07
CA PHE A 64 1.44 2.20 26.42
C PHE A 64 2.34 1.44 27.40
N SER A 65 2.39 0.11 27.35
CA SER A 65 3.28 -0.73 28.17
C SER A 65 4.74 -0.51 27.81
N MET A 66 5.02 -0.33 26.52
CA MET A 66 6.33 0.04 26.01
C MET A 66 6.70 1.46 26.39
N MET A 67 5.75 2.40 26.36
CA MET A 67 5.92 3.75 26.91
C MET A 67 6.22 3.65 28.41
N THR A 68 5.43 2.94 29.20
CA THR A 68 5.67 2.76 30.64
C THR A 68 7.03 2.12 30.91
N SER A 69 7.43 1.13 30.11
CA SER A 69 8.75 0.48 30.20
C SER A 69 9.89 1.44 29.86
N ALA A 70 9.75 2.23 28.78
CA ALA A 70 10.68 3.30 28.43
C ALA A 70 10.71 4.42 29.48
N TRP A 71 9.63 4.61 30.23
CA TRP A 71 9.45 5.67 31.22
C TRP A 71 9.89 5.29 32.67
N ARG A 72 10.44 4.09 32.96
CA ARG A 72 10.84 3.64 34.33
C ARG A 72 12.09 4.34 34.90
N ASN A 73 12.27 4.22 36.24
CA ASN A 73 13.20 4.85 37.22
C ASN A 73 14.64 5.27 36.82
N GLU A 74 15.17 4.90 35.66
CA GLU A 74 16.50 5.31 35.16
C GLU A 74 16.50 6.78 34.64
N ARG A 75 15.38 7.48 34.86
CA ARG A 75 14.81 8.53 34.03
C ARG A 75 15.23 9.96 34.38
N ASN A 76 16.41 10.15 34.94
CA ASN A 76 17.00 11.49 34.98
C ASN A 76 17.83 11.80 33.72
N ARG A 77 17.83 10.96 32.66
CA ARG A 77 18.82 11.05 31.56
C ARG A 77 18.34 10.97 30.11
N LEU A 78 17.09 10.57 29.80
CA LEU A 78 16.62 10.46 28.40
C LEU A 78 15.60 11.55 28.06
N ASP A 79 15.85 12.27 26.97
CA ASP A 79 14.96 13.29 26.43
C ASP A 79 13.74 12.70 25.69
N VAL A 80 12.75 13.55 25.40
CA VAL A 80 11.49 13.14 24.76
C VAL A 80 11.71 12.57 23.35
N ASP A 81 12.68 13.11 22.60
CA ASP A 81 12.96 12.64 21.23
C ASP A 81 13.61 11.25 21.25
N SER A 82 14.46 10.97 22.24
CA SER A 82 15.05 9.65 22.46
C SER A 82 13.96 8.61 22.78
N VAL A 83 13.01 8.94 23.65
CA VAL A 83 11.88 8.04 23.96
C VAL A 83 10.98 7.82 22.74
N LYS A 84 10.70 8.88 21.98
CA LYS A 84 9.95 8.78 20.73
C LYS A 84 10.67 7.88 19.72
N ALA A 85 11.99 8.00 19.61
CA ALA A 85 12.79 7.15 18.73
C ALA A 85 12.78 5.68 19.18
N GLU A 86 12.92 5.39 20.49
CA GLU A 86 12.80 4.03 21.05
C GLU A 86 11.45 3.39 20.72
N LEU A 87 10.35 4.13 20.91
CA LEU A 87 9.01 3.64 20.59
C LEU A 87 8.88 3.32 19.11
N HIS A 88 9.34 4.22 18.23
CA HIS A 88 9.30 3.98 16.79
C HIS A 88 10.10 2.75 16.35
N ILE A 89 11.25 2.46 16.98
CA ILE A 89 12.05 1.26 16.68
C ILE A 89 11.26 -0.01 16.94
N CYS A 90 10.45 -0.03 17.99
CA CYS A 90 9.77 -1.23 18.42
C CYS A 90 8.40 -1.46 17.77
N VAL A 91 7.78 -0.41 17.23
CA VAL A 91 6.41 -0.49 16.70
C VAL A 91 6.36 -0.47 15.17
N ASN A 92 7.42 -0.03 14.49
CA ASN A 92 7.44 0.13 13.04
C ASN A 92 8.57 -0.64 12.38
N PHE A 93 8.20 -1.41 11.36
CA PHE A 93 9.13 -1.87 10.32
C PHE A 93 9.44 -0.72 9.36
N THR A 94 10.70 -0.62 8.95
CA THR A 94 11.18 0.43 8.03
C THR A 94 11.45 -0.04 6.62
N PHE A 95 11.39 -1.35 6.39
CA PHE A 95 11.60 -1.91 5.07
C PHE A 95 10.34 -1.86 4.24
N GLU A 96 10.49 -1.53 2.97
CA GLU A 96 9.50 -1.92 1.98
C GLU A 96 9.40 -3.45 1.93
N CYS A 97 8.21 -3.98 1.66
CA CYS A 97 7.99 -5.42 1.59
C CYS A 97 8.96 -6.11 0.62
N THR A 98 9.33 -5.44 -0.47
CA THR A 98 10.29 -5.92 -1.47
C THR A 98 11.69 -6.05 -0.90
N ASP A 99 12.16 -5.04 -0.16
CA ASP A 99 13.48 -5.07 0.51
C ASP A 99 13.53 -6.17 1.56
N MET A 100 12.46 -6.29 2.36
CA MET A 100 12.34 -7.36 3.34
C MET A 100 12.39 -8.72 2.66
N TYR A 101 11.65 -8.91 1.57
CA TYR A 101 11.62 -10.16 0.81
C TYR A 101 12.99 -10.51 0.20
N GLN A 102 13.64 -9.57 -0.49
CA GLN A 102 14.96 -9.81 -1.09
C GLN A 102 16.02 -10.13 -0.03
N ARG A 103 15.96 -9.47 1.13
CA ARG A 103 16.86 -9.75 2.25
C ARG A 103 16.58 -11.10 2.91
N LEU A 104 15.31 -11.53 3.00
CA LEU A 104 14.94 -12.87 3.45
C LEU A 104 15.50 -13.97 2.53
N LEU A 105 15.59 -13.71 1.22
CA LEU A 105 16.14 -14.65 0.25
C LEU A 105 17.67 -14.71 0.28
N THR A 106 18.33 -13.57 0.48
CA THR A 106 19.79 -13.45 0.30
C THR A 106 20.60 -13.72 1.56
N ASN A 107 20.11 -13.36 2.76
CA ASN A 107 20.93 -13.55 3.96
C ASN A 107 20.13 -13.56 5.27
N LYS A 108 19.75 -14.76 5.75
CA LYS A 108 18.97 -14.94 6.99
C LYS A 108 19.66 -14.41 8.25
N ASN A 109 21.00 -14.33 8.25
CA ASN A 109 21.78 -14.05 9.46
C ASN A 109 22.40 -12.63 9.48
N SER A 110 22.58 -11.96 8.33
CA SER A 110 23.20 -10.63 8.26
C SER A 110 22.13 -9.52 8.31
N TRP A 111 21.37 -9.47 9.40
CA TRP A 111 20.22 -8.60 9.49
C TRP A 111 20.53 -7.32 10.26
N LYS A 112 20.31 -6.17 9.62
CA LYS A 112 20.48 -4.84 10.21
C LYS A 112 19.18 -4.06 10.11
N GLN A 113 18.49 -3.85 11.22
CA GLN A 113 17.18 -3.22 11.22
C GLN A 113 17.26 -1.74 11.63
N PRO A 114 17.07 -0.76 10.72
CA PRO A 114 16.96 0.63 11.13
C PRO A 114 15.57 0.84 11.70
N GLY A 115 15.39 1.18 12.98
CA GLY A 115 14.05 1.58 13.43
C GLY A 115 13.65 2.93 12.82
N LYS A 116 12.34 3.21 12.66
CA LYS A 116 11.86 4.47 12.04
C LYS A 116 11.98 5.65 13.01
N GLY A 117 13.21 5.97 13.36
CA GLY A 117 13.63 7.12 14.13
C GLY A 117 15.04 7.49 13.71
N LYS A 118 15.22 8.00 12.48
CA LYS A 118 16.49 8.56 11.97
C LYS A 118 17.76 7.84 12.48
N ASN A 119 17.96 6.56 12.13
CA ASN A 119 19.16 5.80 12.52
C ASN A 119 19.48 5.85 14.03
N PHE A 120 18.47 5.82 14.92
CA PHE A 120 18.69 5.90 16.36
C PHE A 120 19.34 4.63 16.91
N LEU A 121 18.76 3.46 16.61
CA LEU A 121 19.38 2.15 16.86
C LEU A 121 19.22 1.25 15.64
N ILE A 122 20.21 0.39 15.44
CA ILE A 122 20.20 -0.64 14.41
C ILE A 122 20.44 -2.00 15.08
N LEU A 123 19.50 -2.93 14.96
CA LEU A 123 19.70 -4.30 15.47
C LEU A 123 20.60 -5.07 14.50
N ASP A 124 21.75 -5.55 14.94
CA ASP A 124 22.66 -6.42 14.20
C ASP A 124 22.50 -7.87 14.69
N LEU A 125 21.83 -8.71 13.89
CA LEU A 125 21.59 -10.11 14.24
C LEU A 125 22.81 -11.02 14.05
N GLU A 126 23.83 -10.56 13.32
CA GLU A 126 25.06 -11.34 13.12
C GLU A 126 25.91 -11.31 14.39
N THR A 127 26.05 -10.12 14.97
CA THR A 127 26.79 -9.91 16.22
C THR A 127 25.91 -10.00 17.47
N GLU A 128 24.60 -10.23 17.30
CA GLU A 128 23.59 -10.22 18.36
C GLU A 128 23.72 -8.97 19.27
N SER A 129 23.84 -7.81 18.63
CA SER A 129 24.07 -6.54 19.32
C SER A 129 23.34 -5.39 18.65
N TRP A 130 23.17 -4.28 19.36
CA TRP A 130 22.61 -3.06 18.81
C TRP A 130 23.73 -2.11 18.37
N ILE A 131 23.58 -1.39 17.28
CA ILE A 131 24.47 -0.31 16.89
C ILE A 131 23.76 1.00 17.23
N ALA A 132 24.49 1.94 17.85
CA ALA A 132 24.00 3.27 18.21
C ALA A 132 24.70 4.33 17.34
N PRO A 133 24.14 4.71 16.17
CA PRO A 133 24.70 5.76 15.33
C PRO A 133 24.67 7.15 15.96
N LYS A 134 23.85 7.32 17.01
CA LYS A 134 23.69 8.57 17.75
C LYS A 134 24.20 8.44 19.19
N PRO A 135 24.93 9.43 19.72
CA PRO A 135 25.35 9.43 21.13
C PRO A 135 24.20 9.23 22.11
N GLN A 136 23.03 9.82 21.80
CA GLN A 136 21.81 9.70 22.62
C GLN A 136 21.30 8.26 22.72
N ALA A 137 21.63 7.39 21.76
CA ALA A 137 21.21 6.00 21.72
C ALA A 137 22.17 5.03 22.44
N VAL A 138 23.34 5.50 22.88
CA VAL A 138 24.37 4.63 23.51
C VAL A 138 23.85 4.00 24.80
N PHE A 139 23.11 4.77 25.60
CA PHE A 139 22.50 4.25 26.83
C PHE A 139 21.50 3.14 26.54
N THR A 140 20.61 3.37 25.56
CA THR A 140 19.61 2.39 25.14
C THR A 140 20.26 1.13 24.56
N LYS A 141 21.30 1.27 23.73
CA LYS A 141 22.11 0.16 23.24
C LYS A 141 22.63 -0.69 24.40
N GLN A 142 23.30 -0.07 25.38
CA GLN A 142 23.86 -0.81 26.52
C GLN A 142 22.78 -1.55 27.32
N ARG A 143 21.60 -0.96 27.47
CA ARG A 143 20.47 -1.58 28.16
C ARG A 143 19.92 -2.78 27.38
N TRP A 144 19.69 -2.63 26.08
CA TRP A 144 19.12 -3.69 25.24
C TRP A 144 20.12 -4.81 24.91
N ASP A 145 21.42 -4.52 24.84
CA ASP A 145 22.48 -5.54 24.70
C ASP A 145 22.60 -6.44 25.94
N LYS A 146 22.26 -5.92 27.12
CA LYS A 146 22.23 -6.67 28.38
C LYS A 146 20.97 -7.55 28.50
N ASP A 147 19.91 -7.23 27.76
CA ASP A 147 18.66 -7.99 27.75
C ASP A 147 18.77 -9.18 26.78
N LYS A 148 19.40 -10.26 27.26
CA LYS A 148 19.56 -11.50 26.49
C LYS A 148 18.23 -12.13 26.04
N PRO A 149 17.17 -12.18 26.88
CA PRO A 149 15.85 -12.63 26.44
C PRO A 149 15.28 -11.81 25.27
N LEU A 150 15.36 -10.48 25.32
CA LEU A 150 14.90 -9.62 24.24
C LEU A 150 15.68 -9.88 22.94
N MET A 151 17.00 -10.06 23.04
CA MET A 151 17.84 -10.38 21.89
C MET A 151 17.45 -11.73 21.26
N ALA A 152 17.26 -12.76 22.09
CA ALA A 152 16.83 -14.09 21.62
C ALA A 152 15.45 -14.05 20.96
N TYR A 153 14.50 -13.31 21.54
CA TYR A 153 13.17 -13.09 20.96
C TYR A 153 13.26 -12.39 19.61
N ASN A 154 14.01 -11.30 19.51
CA ASN A 154 14.18 -10.56 18.26
C ASN A 154 14.80 -11.45 17.17
N LYS A 155 15.86 -12.20 17.51
CA LYS A 155 16.48 -13.14 16.57
C LYS A 155 15.50 -14.19 16.06
N TYR A 156 14.73 -14.81 16.95
CA TYR A 156 13.70 -15.77 16.55
C TYR A 156 12.61 -15.11 15.68
N TYR A 157 12.11 -13.96 16.10
CA TYR A 157 11.05 -13.25 15.42
C TYR A 157 11.46 -12.88 13.98
N TYR A 158 12.66 -12.35 13.79
CA TYR A 158 13.11 -11.89 12.47
C TYR A 158 13.63 -12.98 11.55
N THR A 159 14.25 -14.03 12.10
CA THR A 159 14.84 -15.09 11.28
C THR A 159 13.88 -16.25 10.99
N GLN A 160 12.89 -16.48 11.87
CA GLN A 160 11.93 -17.58 11.75
C GLN A 160 10.49 -17.06 11.60
N TYR A 161 9.95 -16.41 12.63
CA TYR A 161 8.53 -16.09 12.72
C TYR A 161 8.04 -15.18 11.58
N CYS A 162 8.67 -14.02 11.40
CA CYS A 162 8.31 -13.04 10.38
C CYS A 162 8.37 -13.63 8.96
N PRO A 163 9.47 -14.27 8.50
CA PRO A 163 9.51 -14.90 7.18
C PRO A 163 8.47 -16.02 6.99
N GLU A 164 8.25 -16.86 8.00
CA GLU A 164 7.28 -17.96 7.92
C GLU A 164 5.86 -17.41 7.74
N TYR A 165 5.47 -16.45 8.58
CA TYR A 165 4.16 -15.83 8.51
C TYR A 165 3.99 -14.97 7.25
N LEU A 166 5.03 -14.26 6.81
CA LEU A 166 4.98 -13.53 5.54
C LEU A 166 4.71 -14.49 4.37
N LYS A 167 5.44 -15.62 4.31
CA LYS A 167 5.23 -16.64 3.27
C LYS A 167 3.80 -17.19 3.34
N LYS A 168 3.29 -17.44 4.53
CA LYS A 168 1.90 -17.88 4.76
C LYS A 168 0.90 -16.85 4.23
N TYR A 169 1.03 -15.57 4.60
CA TYR A 169 0.12 -14.51 4.18
C TYR A 169 0.18 -14.23 2.68
N VAL A 170 1.37 -14.24 2.08
CA VAL A 170 1.52 -14.09 0.62
C VAL A 170 0.86 -15.25 -0.13
N ASN A 171 1.02 -16.48 0.36
CA ASN A 171 0.38 -17.65 -0.25
C ASN A 171 -1.15 -17.58 -0.12
N LEU A 172 -1.66 -17.21 1.06
CA LEU A 172 -3.11 -17.07 1.30
C LEU A 172 -3.73 -15.92 0.50
N GLY A 173 -3.04 -14.78 0.44
CA GLY A 173 -3.47 -13.60 -0.28
C GLY A 173 -3.12 -13.61 -1.77
N ARG A 174 -2.60 -14.73 -2.30
CA ARG A 174 -2.01 -14.79 -3.66
C ARG A 174 -2.95 -14.28 -4.74
N SER A 175 -4.22 -14.66 -4.70
CA SER A 175 -5.23 -14.23 -5.68
C SER A 175 -5.45 -12.71 -5.67
N SER A 176 -5.33 -12.07 -4.50
CA SER A 176 -5.48 -10.61 -4.36
C SER A 176 -4.18 -9.84 -4.58
N LEU A 177 -3.04 -10.35 -4.07
CA LEU A 177 -1.74 -9.68 -4.12
C LEU A 177 -1.05 -9.81 -5.49
N MET A 178 -1.31 -10.89 -6.22
CA MET A 178 -0.74 -11.16 -7.53
C MET A 178 -1.73 -10.86 -8.66
N ARG A 179 -2.84 -10.18 -8.37
CA ARG A 179 -3.75 -9.73 -9.42
C ARG A 179 -3.10 -8.64 -10.24
N THR A 180 -3.54 -8.53 -11.48
CA THR A 180 -3.20 -7.41 -12.35
C THR A 180 -4.49 -6.89 -12.92
N GLU A 181 -4.76 -5.62 -12.68
CA GLU A 181 -5.94 -4.94 -13.17
C GLU A 181 -5.45 -3.82 -14.10
N ILE A 182 -5.86 -3.88 -15.37
CA ILE A 182 -5.52 -2.90 -16.40
C ILE A 182 -6.52 -1.74 -16.27
N PRO A 183 -6.08 -0.46 -16.28
CA PRO A 183 -7.00 0.65 -16.11
C PRO A 183 -7.95 0.82 -17.29
N SER A 184 -9.07 1.49 -17.02
CA SER A 184 -9.75 2.27 -18.05
C SER A 184 -9.07 3.63 -18.15
N VAL A 185 -8.67 4.02 -19.36
CA VAL A 185 -8.08 5.34 -19.65
C VAL A 185 -9.11 6.21 -20.39
N SER A 186 -9.24 7.47 -19.99
CA SER A 186 -10.17 8.41 -20.61
C SER A 186 -9.62 9.83 -20.63
N LEU A 187 -10.01 10.62 -21.64
CA LEU A 187 -9.70 12.05 -21.71
C LEU A 187 -10.86 12.86 -21.16
N LEU A 188 -10.57 13.74 -20.20
CA LEU A 188 -11.54 14.58 -19.51
C LEU A 188 -11.20 16.05 -19.72
N GLN A 189 -12.21 16.88 -19.99
CA GLN A 189 -12.00 18.33 -20.09
C GLN A 189 -13.18 19.10 -19.48
N LYS A 190 -12.87 20.01 -18.55
CA LYS A 190 -13.88 20.83 -17.86
C LYS A 190 -14.49 21.88 -18.80
N SER A 191 -13.66 22.55 -19.60
CA SER A 191 -14.07 23.55 -20.59
C SER A 191 -13.05 23.60 -21.75
N PRO A 192 -13.37 24.16 -22.92
CA PRO A 192 -12.45 24.19 -24.07
C PRO A 192 -11.10 24.87 -23.80
N SER A 193 -11.03 25.77 -22.81
CA SER A 193 -9.81 26.46 -22.39
C SER A 193 -9.12 25.80 -21.19
N SER A 194 -9.70 24.73 -20.63
CA SER A 194 -9.08 23.97 -19.55
C SER A 194 -8.07 22.97 -20.12
N PRO A 195 -7.03 22.61 -19.35
CA PRO A 195 -6.19 21.46 -19.67
C PRO A 195 -7.03 20.21 -19.91
N VAL A 196 -6.54 19.35 -20.80
CA VAL A 196 -7.11 18.02 -21.03
C VAL A 196 -6.45 17.07 -20.04
N SER A 197 -7.25 16.48 -19.17
CA SER A 197 -6.79 15.49 -18.19
C SER A 197 -6.87 14.11 -18.81
N CYS A 198 -5.74 13.43 -18.95
CA CYS A 198 -5.73 11.99 -19.20
C CYS A 198 -5.86 11.27 -17.87
N HIS A 199 -6.95 10.53 -17.68
CA HIS A 199 -7.29 9.89 -16.42
C HIS A 199 -7.35 8.37 -16.58
N ALA A 200 -6.56 7.68 -15.76
CA ALA A 200 -6.53 6.22 -15.66
C ALA A 200 -7.07 5.80 -14.30
N THR A 201 -8.01 4.86 -14.28
CA THR A 201 -8.61 4.33 -13.03
C THR A 201 -8.91 2.84 -13.14
N GLY A 202 -8.91 2.15 -12.00
CA GLY A 202 -9.15 0.71 -11.94
C GLY A 202 -7.91 -0.14 -12.18
N PHE A 203 -6.71 0.39 -11.90
CA PHE A 203 -5.47 -0.37 -12.06
C PHE A 203 -4.91 -0.91 -10.74
N TYR A 204 -4.19 -2.02 -10.82
CA TYR A 204 -3.44 -2.61 -9.70
C TYR A 204 -2.23 -3.39 -10.26
N PRO A 205 -1.03 -3.28 -9.66
CA PRO A 205 -0.68 -2.57 -8.42
C PRO A 205 -0.53 -1.05 -8.60
N ASP A 206 -0.20 -0.32 -7.52
CA ASP A 206 0.10 1.12 -7.49
C ASP A 206 1.45 1.51 -8.13
N ARG A 207 2.02 0.63 -8.96
CA ARG A 207 3.27 0.88 -9.69
C ARG A 207 2.95 1.13 -11.15
N ALA A 208 2.68 2.37 -11.47
CA ALA A 208 2.40 2.81 -12.83
C ALA A 208 3.06 4.15 -13.12
N ILE A 209 3.30 4.42 -14.39
CA ILE A 209 3.68 5.75 -14.88
C ILE A 209 2.73 6.16 -15.99
N MET A 210 2.48 7.46 -16.10
CA MET A 210 1.65 8.03 -17.15
C MET A 210 2.27 9.34 -17.60
N PHE A 211 2.25 9.57 -18.91
CA PHE A 211 2.88 10.74 -19.54
C PHE A 211 2.23 11.04 -20.89
N TRP A 212 2.49 12.24 -21.40
CA TRP A 212 2.10 12.65 -22.75
C TRP A 212 3.27 12.53 -23.70
N THR A 213 2.97 12.21 -24.96
CA THR A 213 3.93 12.18 -26.06
C THR A 213 3.44 13.05 -27.21
N GLU A 214 4.37 13.67 -27.94
CA GLU A 214 4.16 14.30 -29.24
C GLU A 214 5.02 13.59 -30.28
N ASP A 215 4.39 13.03 -31.33
CA ASP A 215 5.08 12.27 -32.39
C ASP A 215 6.01 11.14 -31.87
N GLY A 216 5.75 10.65 -30.65
CA GLY A 216 6.49 9.56 -30.00
C GLY A 216 7.55 10.00 -28.98
N GLU A 217 7.81 11.30 -28.84
CA GLU A 217 8.72 11.85 -27.82
C GLU A 217 7.95 12.29 -26.57
N GLU A 218 8.47 11.99 -25.38
CA GLU A 218 7.84 12.36 -24.11
C GLU A 218 7.87 13.88 -23.90
N LEU A 219 6.73 14.42 -23.50
CA LEU A 219 6.56 15.84 -23.19
C LEU A 219 6.76 16.10 -21.70
N HIS A 220 7.67 17.02 -21.39
CA HIS A 220 7.88 17.49 -20.03
C HIS A 220 7.32 18.90 -19.79
N ASP A 221 7.21 19.72 -20.84
CA ASP A 221 6.64 21.06 -20.76
C ASP A 221 5.12 21.05 -20.91
N ASN A 222 4.43 21.95 -20.21
CA ASN A 222 2.97 22.10 -20.26
C ASN A 222 2.17 20.85 -19.82
N VAL A 223 2.83 19.95 -19.09
CA VAL A 223 2.26 18.74 -18.51
C VAL A 223 2.30 18.82 -16.99
N ASP A 224 1.21 18.48 -16.32
CA ASP A 224 1.13 18.38 -14.86
C ASP A 224 0.78 16.95 -14.45
N HIS A 225 1.63 16.34 -13.61
CA HIS A 225 1.48 14.95 -13.18
C HIS A 225 0.76 14.89 -11.83
N GLY A 226 -0.37 14.21 -11.80
CA GLY A 226 -1.08 13.90 -10.57
C GLY A 226 -0.44 12.76 -9.78
N GLU A 227 -0.82 12.66 -8.51
CA GLU A 227 -0.44 11.55 -7.64
C GLU A 227 -1.26 10.29 -7.92
N ILE A 228 -0.75 9.14 -7.48
CA ILE A 228 -1.52 7.89 -7.43
C ILE A 228 -2.44 7.93 -6.23
N LEU A 229 -3.74 7.80 -6.46
CA LEU A 229 -4.76 7.83 -5.42
C LEU A 229 -5.45 6.46 -5.30
N PRO A 230 -5.74 5.98 -4.07
CA PRO A 230 -6.45 4.72 -3.87
C PRO A 230 -7.95 4.86 -4.14
N ASN A 231 -8.54 3.80 -4.71
CA ASN A 231 -9.99 3.62 -4.83
C ASN A 231 -10.54 2.76 -3.69
N HIS A 232 -11.86 2.85 -3.46
CA HIS A 232 -12.55 2.10 -2.40
C HIS A 232 -12.57 0.57 -2.61
N ASP A 233 -12.37 0.10 -3.83
CA ASP A 233 -12.33 -1.31 -4.24
C ASP A 233 -10.91 -1.91 -4.13
N GLY A 234 -9.93 -1.10 -3.74
CA GLY A 234 -8.52 -1.50 -3.65
C GLY A 234 -7.74 -1.41 -4.97
N SER A 235 -8.33 -0.85 -6.02
CA SER A 235 -7.60 -0.40 -7.21
C SER A 235 -7.06 1.02 -7.02
N PHE A 236 -6.38 1.56 -8.03
CA PHE A 236 -5.80 2.90 -8.01
C PHE A 236 -6.27 3.74 -9.19
N GLN A 237 -6.07 5.05 -9.07
CA GLN A 237 -6.31 6.04 -10.11
C GLN A 237 -5.17 7.06 -10.17
N MET A 238 -4.95 7.66 -11.33
CA MET A 238 -4.02 8.79 -11.53
C MET A 238 -4.45 9.64 -12.73
N SER A 239 -3.93 10.85 -12.83
CA SER A 239 -4.16 11.74 -13.98
C SER A 239 -2.90 12.49 -14.39
N VAL A 240 -2.81 12.84 -15.67
CA VAL A 240 -1.77 13.71 -16.23
C VAL A 240 -2.43 14.71 -17.15
N ASP A 241 -2.29 15.98 -16.82
CA ASP A 241 -2.99 17.08 -17.45
C ASP A 241 -2.09 17.75 -18.50
N LEU A 242 -2.57 17.86 -19.73
CA LEU A 242 -1.89 18.57 -20.82
C LEU A 242 -2.57 19.91 -21.07
N ASN A 243 -1.80 20.99 -21.01
CA ASN A 243 -2.30 22.30 -21.39
C ASN A 243 -2.37 22.43 -22.92
N VAL A 244 -3.57 22.28 -23.46
CA VAL A 244 -3.84 22.37 -24.92
C VAL A 244 -4.05 23.80 -25.43
N SER A 245 -4.00 24.81 -24.55
CA SER A 245 -4.19 26.22 -24.96
C SER A 245 -3.01 26.79 -25.74
N SER A 246 -1.88 26.10 -25.74
CA SER A 246 -0.64 26.50 -26.44
C SER A 246 -0.61 26.10 -27.92
N PHE A 247 -1.55 25.29 -28.41
CA PHE A 247 -1.57 24.84 -29.82
C PHE A 247 -2.98 24.60 -30.38
N PRO A 248 -3.18 24.71 -31.71
CA PRO A 248 -4.49 24.52 -32.33
C PRO A 248 -4.96 23.07 -32.28
N ALA A 249 -6.29 22.87 -32.27
CA ALA A 249 -6.93 21.55 -32.32
C ALA A 249 -6.50 20.68 -33.53
N GLU A 250 -6.07 21.31 -34.62
CA GLU A 250 -5.57 20.66 -35.83
C GLU A 250 -4.30 19.82 -35.61
N HIS A 251 -3.55 20.08 -34.54
CA HIS A 251 -2.30 19.37 -34.22
C HIS A 251 -2.49 18.27 -33.17
N TRP A 252 -3.73 18.08 -32.68
CA TRP A 252 -4.01 17.15 -31.58
C TRP A 252 -3.74 15.68 -31.94
N ASP A 253 -3.77 15.34 -33.22
CA ASP A 253 -3.52 13.99 -33.72
C ASP A 253 -2.12 13.45 -33.41
N LYS A 254 -1.15 14.35 -33.20
CA LYS A 254 0.23 14.06 -32.81
C LYS A 254 0.39 13.66 -31.36
N TYR A 255 -0.56 14.07 -30.50
CA TYR A 255 -0.47 13.88 -29.07
C TYR A 255 -1.09 12.57 -28.63
N ARG A 256 -0.37 11.80 -27.81
CA ARG A 256 -0.90 10.58 -27.17
C ARG A 256 -0.58 10.59 -25.68
N CYS A 257 -1.57 10.20 -24.88
CA CYS A 257 -1.34 9.86 -23.49
C CYS A 257 -1.01 8.37 -23.40
N VAL A 258 0.08 8.06 -22.71
CA VAL A 258 0.61 6.71 -22.54
C VAL A 258 0.59 6.36 -21.06
N PHE A 259 -0.03 5.22 -20.73
CA PHE A 259 -0.03 4.64 -19.39
C PHE A 259 0.69 3.30 -19.40
N GLN A 260 1.66 3.14 -18.50
CA GLN A 260 2.46 1.92 -18.36
C GLN A 260 2.28 1.34 -16.96
N LEU A 261 1.83 0.09 -16.88
CA LEU A 261 1.67 -0.64 -15.62
C LEU A 261 2.86 -1.56 -15.37
N SER A 262 3.42 -1.53 -14.17
CA SER A 262 4.52 -2.42 -13.77
C SER A 262 4.12 -3.88 -13.93
N GLY A 263 4.92 -4.62 -14.70
CA GLY A 263 4.70 -6.06 -14.95
C GLY A 263 3.79 -6.37 -16.14
N VAL A 264 3.23 -5.37 -16.81
CA VAL A 264 2.48 -5.52 -18.07
C VAL A 264 3.35 -5.03 -19.22
N LYS A 265 3.33 -5.76 -20.36
CA LYS A 265 4.14 -5.40 -21.53
C LYS A 265 3.44 -4.42 -22.45
N GLU A 266 2.11 -4.49 -22.52
CA GLU A 266 1.32 -3.63 -23.38
C GLU A 266 0.95 -2.31 -22.69
N ASP A 267 1.35 -1.21 -23.32
CA ASP A 267 0.99 0.14 -22.90
C ASP A 267 -0.47 0.46 -23.26
N GLN A 268 -1.15 1.18 -22.38
CA GLN A 268 -2.46 1.75 -22.69
C GLN A 268 -2.27 3.14 -23.29
N VAL A 269 -2.63 3.29 -24.57
CA VAL A 269 -2.40 4.53 -25.31
C VAL A 269 -3.73 5.10 -25.78
N ILE A 270 -3.98 6.37 -25.49
CA ILE A 270 -5.14 7.11 -26.00
C ILE A 270 -4.66 8.34 -26.79
N ARG A 271 -5.12 8.46 -28.04
CA ARG A 271 -4.83 9.62 -28.88
C ARG A 271 -5.69 10.80 -28.45
N LEU A 272 -5.10 11.99 -28.40
CA LEU A 272 -5.86 13.22 -28.16
C LEU A 272 -6.78 13.49 -29.36
N ASP A 273 -8.09 13.45 -29.10
CA ASP A 273 -9.11 13.74 -30.10
C ASP A 273 -10.33 14.35 -29.41
N SER A 274 -10.79 15.49 -29.93
CA SER A 274 -11.97 16.17 -29.43
C SER A 274 -13.22 15.27 -29.37
N ALA A 275 -13.33 14.28 -30.25
CA ALA A 275 -14.45 13.35 -30.30
C ALA A 275 -14.52 12.37 -29.13
N VAL A 276 -13.37 12.07 -28.48
CA VAL A 276 -13.31 11.12 -27.35
C VAL A 276 -13.22 11.81 -25.99
N ILE A 277 -13.05 13.14 -25.97
CA ILE A 277 -13.02 13.92 -24.73
C ILE A 277 -14.40 13.92 -24.08
N ARG A 278 -14.44 13.52 -22.81
CA ARG A 278 -15.64 13.58 -21.97
C ARG A 278 -15.69 14.92 -21.24
N THR A 279 -16.83 15.60 -21.34
CA THR A 279 -17.08 16.88 -20.67
C THR A 279 -18.44 16.86 -19.99
N ASN A 280 -18.53 17.52 -18.82
CA ASN A 280 -19.78 17.66 -18.07
C ASN A 280 -20.62 18.86 -18.51
N ARG A 281 -20.26 19.56 -19.60
CA ARG A 281 -21.13 20.58 -20.19
C ARG A 281 -22.41 19.90 -20.70
N GLY A 282 -23.56 20.32 -20.20
CA GLY A 282 -24.85 19.98 -20.81
C GLY A 282 -24.83 20.37 -22.29
N LYS A 283 -25.38 19.53 -23.17
CA LYS A 283 -25.46 19.81 -24.62
C LYS A 283 -26.04 21.22 -24.81
N THR A 284 -25.27 22.14 -25.37
CA THR A 284 -25.77 23.46 -25.73
C THR A 284 -26.79 23.33 -26.86
N ALA A 285 -27.79 24.23 -26.89
CA ALA A 285 -28.92 24.18 -27.82
C ALA A 285 -28.53 24.03 -29.31
N SER A 286 -27.34 24.50 -29.69
CA SER A 286 -26.80 24.40 -31.05
C SER A 286 -26.50 22.97 -31.51
N GLN A 287 -26.29 22.01 -30.60
CA GLN A 287 -26.07 20.60 -30.95
C GLN A 287 -27.38 19.82 -31.20
N ARG A 288 -28.55 20.41 -30.95
CA ARG A 288 -29.86 19.79 -31.25
C ARG A 288 -30.34 20.05 -32.67
N LEU A 289 -29.74 21.01 -33.39
CA LEU A 289 -30.19 21.43 -34.72
C LEU A 289 -29.50 20.69 -35.88
N ASN A 290 -28.42 19.95 -35.63
CA ASN A 290 -27.75 19.14 -36.66
C ASN A 290 -28.26 17.68 -36.71
N GLY A 291 -29.46 17.44 -36.18
CA GLY A 291 -30.08 16.11 -36.05
C GLY A 291 -31.49 16.02 -36.61
N TYR A 292 -31.80 16.83 -37.64
CA TYR A 292 -32.98 16.68 -38.50
C TYR A 292 -32.57 16.83 -39.96
#